data_AF-A0A1B6KRM9-F1
#
_entry.id   AF-A0A1B6KRM9-F1
#
_cell.length_a   1.000
_cell.length_b   1.000
_cell.length_c   1.000
_cell.angle_alpha   90.00
_cell.angle_beta   90.00
_cell.angle_gamma   90.00
#
_symmetry.space_group_name_H-M   'P 1'
#
loop_
_entity.id
_entity.type
_entity.pdbx_description
1 polymer ?
#
loop_
_entity_poly.entity_id
_entity_poly.type
_entity_poly.pdbx_seq_one_letter_code
_entity_poly.pdbx_strand_id
1 'polypeptide(L)'
;MRSVFILLSALLVASVSAKKSGGGGDCCDVDAIDRSLRDEYCDQPLFVTFAPKTEENTLIDNICISYFPLPDDPDTFQIYVSRVYCDGSNDITSQIGTQIELGVSRKANPYCTVTDTVFGYAGCDTYLVYRCENYGNCMSDGVSANVYGVSALCRAIGLSCLHKVEEIVSENELPEQEFYVFPMKLPNRCVNQQLCLQPPNPFFNALPGVALI
;
A
#
# COMPACT_ATOMS: atom_id res chain seq x y z
N MET A 1 -26.76 61.70 21.67
CA MET A 1 -27.63 61.16 20.60
C MET A 1 -26.73 60.95 19.38
N ARG A 2 -26.46 59.69 19.03
CA ARG A 2 -26.93 59.02 17.78
C ARG A 2 -26.24 59.60 16.53
N SER A 3 -25.60 58.86 15.62
CA SER A 3 -25.56 57.43 15.35
C SER A 3 -24.53 57.17 14.22
N VAL A 4 -23.74 56.11 14.38
CA VAL A 4 -23.60 55.00 13.41
C VAL A 4 -23.07 55.34 12.01
N PHE A 5 -21.82 54.93 11.74
CA PHE A 5 -21.45 54.31 10.47
C PHE A 5 -20.72 53.01 10.73
N ILE A 6 -21.07 52.03 9.92
CA ILE A 6 -20.99 50.58 10.10
C ILE A 6 -20.06 50.04 9.01
N LEU A 7 -19.21 49.09 9.42
CA LEU A 7 -18.58 47.99 8.68
C LEU A 7 -17.75 48.24 7.40
N LEU A 8 -16.55 47.64 7.38
CA LEU A 8 -16.15 46.47 6.57
C LEU A 8 -14.63 46.49 6.46
N SER A 9 -13.88 45.61 7.13
CA SER A 9 -13.10 44.49 6.56
C SER A 9 -11.85 44.38 7.46
N ALA A 10 -11.30 43.24 7.88
CA ALA A 10 -11.31 41.90 7.33
C ALA A 10 -11.35 40.88 8.49
N LEU A 11 -12.21 39.88 8.37
CA LEU A 11 -12.03 38.62 9.08
C LEU A 11 -10.85 37.91 8.43
N LEU A 12 -9.69 37.96 9.08
CA LEU A 12 -8.63 36.98 8.91
C LEU A 12 -9.18 35.64 9.40
N VAL A 13 -9.82 34.89 8.51
CA VAL A 13 -10.05 33.47 8.72
C VAL A 13 -8.69 32.81 8.57
N ALA A 14 -7.98 32.68 9.68
CA ALA A 14 -6.91 31.70 9.79
C ALA A 14 -7.58 30.33 9.65
N SER A 15 -7.54 29.77 8.45
CA SER A 15 -7.81 28.37 8.20
C SER A 15 -6.71 27.56 8.89
N VAL A 16 -6.88 27.35 10.18
CA VAL A 16 -6.17 26.29 10.89
C VAL A 16 -6.77 25.00 10.33
N SER A 17 -6.05 24.36 9.42
CA SER A 17 -6.32 22.98 9.01
C SER A 17 -6.38 22.16 10.30
N ALA A 18 -7.59 21.77 10.69
CA ALA A 18 -7.79 20.92 11.83
C ALA A 18 -7.15 19.58 11.50
N LYS A 19 -5.99 19.28 12.12
CA LYS A 19 -5.44 17.92 12.17
C LYS A 19 -6.57 17.00 12.58
N LYS A 20 -6.97 16.11 11.68
CA LYS A 20 -8.01 15.11 11.90
C LYS A 20 -7.46 14.15 12.97
N SER A 21 -7.73 14.45 14.24
CA SER A 21 -7.28 13.65 15.37
C SER A 21 -8.08 12.35 15.39
N GLY A 22 -7.53 11.29 14.81
CA GLY A 22 -8.08 9.94 14.86
C GLY A 22 -6.98 8.93 15.19
N GLY A 23 -6.84 8.63 16.48
CA GLY A 23 -6.31 7.37 17.01
C GLY A 23 -4.86 6.99 16.67
N GLY A 24 -3.94 7.31 17.60
CA GLY A 24 -2.82 6.42 17.97
C GLY A 24 -1.89 5.91 16.88
N GLY A 25 -1.32 6.81 16.06
CA GLY A 25 -0.18 6.55 15.19
C GLY A 25 0.31 7.89 14.63
N ASP A 26 1.62 8.13 14.61
CA ASP A 26 2.24 9.37 14.12
C ASP A 26 2.26 9.42 12.58
N CYS A 27 1.11 9.14 11.96
CA CYS A 27 1.01 9.06 10.51
C CYS A 27 1.00 10.45 9.87
N CYS A 28 1.79 10.61 8.82
CA CYS A 28 1.82 11.80 8.00
C CYS A 28 0.53 11.89 7.17
N ASP A 29 0.04 13.12 7.00
CA ASP A 29 -1.04 13.42 6.06
C ASP A 29 -0.39 13.65 4.70
N VAL A 30 -0.74 12.82 3.71
CA VAL A 30 -0.12 12.85 2.38
C VAL A 30 -1.22 12.86 1.34
N ASP A 31 -1.14 13.78 0.38
CA ASP A 31 -2.12 13.90 -0.69
C ASP A 31 -2.01 12.70 -1.65
N ALA A 32 -3.13 12.00 -1.82
CA ALA A 32 -3.20 10.85 -2.70
C ALA A 32 -3.30 11.28 -4.18
N ILE A 33 -2.79 10.44 -5.08
CA ILE A 33 -3.04 10.55 -6.52
C ILE A 33 -4.12 9.56 -6.96
N ASP A 34 -4.80 9.85 -8.06
CA ASP A 34 -5.83 8.99 -8.62
C ASP A 34 -5.25 7.66 -9.14
N ARG A 35 -5.18 6.66 -8.25
CA ARG A 35 -4.84 5.27 -8.57
C ARG A 35 -5.66 4.33 -7.69
N SER A 36 -6.47 3.49 -8.32
CA SER A 36 -7.37 2.56 -7.63
C SER A 36 -6.73 1.17 -7.44
N LEU A 37 -7.27 0.35 -6.52
CA LEU A 37 -6.90 -1.07 -6.44
C LEU A 37 -7.28 -1.83 -7.72
N ARG A 38 -8.25 -1.34 -8.48
CA ARG A 38 -8.61 -1.88 -9.79
C ARG A 38 -7.50 -1.64 -10.82
N ASP A 39 -6.87 -0.48 -10.80
CA ASP A 39 -5.71 -0.20 -11.66
C ASP A 39 -4.55 -1.12 -11.28
N GLU A 40 -4.29 -1.30 -9.98
CA GLU A 40 -3.28 -2.25 -9.48
C GLU A 40 -3.57 -3.70 -9.92
N TYR A 41 -4.84 -4.12 -9.92
CA TYR A 41 -5.27 -5.41 -10.43
C TYR A 41 -5.03 -5.59 -11.94
N CYS A 42 -5.29 -4.53 -12.73
CA CYS A 42 -5.10 -4.56 -14.18
C CYS A 42 -3.62 -4.58 -14.58
N ASP A 43 -2.77 -3.90 -13.80
CA ASP A 43 -1.33 -3.77 -14.05
C ASP A 43 -0.50 -4.91 -13.43
N GLN A 44 -1.15 -5.86 -12.72
CA GLN A 44 -0.46 -6.87 -11.95
C GLN A 44 0.33 -7.89 -12.81
N PRO A 45 1.35 -8.58 -12.25
CA PRO A 45 1.87 -8.41 -10.89
C PRO A 45 2.60 -7.08 -10.73
N LEU A 46 2.44 -6.43 -9.58
CA LEU A 46 3.21 -5.26 -9.22
C LEU A 46 4.47 -5.70 -8.47
N PHE A 47 5.60 -5.08 -8.74
CA PHE A 47 6.89 -5.34 -8.13
C PHE A 47 7.28 -4.18 -7.24
N VAL A 48 7.73 -4.48 -6.02
CA VAL A 48 8.31 -3.45 -5.16
C VAL A 48 9.72 -3.16 -5.66
N THR A 49 9.99 -1.93 -6.06
CA THR A 49 11.26 -1.55 -6.69
C THR A 49 12.30 -1.05 -5.70
N PHE A 50 11.84 -0.43 -4.62
CA PHE A 50 12.66 0.03 -3.51
C PHE A 50 11.82 0.10 -2.25
N ALA A 51 12.47 0.07 -1.09
CA ALA A 51 11.85 0.21 0.23
C ALA A 51 12.84 0.91 1.19
N PRO A 52 12.44 1.28 2.42
CA PRO A 52 13.39 1.79 3.41
C PRO A 52 14.51 0.78 3.65
N LYS A 53 15.73 1.26 3.83
CA LYS A 53 16.89 0.40 4.05
C LYS A 53 16.89 -0.12 5.48
N THR A 54 16.47 -1.35 5.65
CA THR A 54 16.51 -2.11 6.90
C THR A 54 17.33 -3.39 6.70
N GLU A 55 17.81 -4.01 7.78
CA GLU A 55 18.52 -5.30 7.69
C GLU A 55 17.67 -6.34 6.96
N GLU A 56 16.38 -6.44 7.29
CA GLU A 56 15.42 -7.35 6.62
C GLU A 56 15.31 -7.08 5.12
N ASN A 57 15.13 -5.83 4.70
CA ASN A 57 14.98 -5.49 3.29
C ASN A 57 16.27 -5.78 2.49
N THR A 58 17.45 -5.69 3.11
CA THR A 58 18.71 -6.02 2.42
C THR A 58 18.90 -7.51 2.13
N LEU A 59 18.09 -8.38 2.75
CA LEU A 59 18.09 -9.82 2.49
C LEU A 59 17.17 -10.21 1.33
N ILE A 60 16.36 -9.29 0.82
CA ILE A 60 15.34 -9.56 -0.20
C ILE A 60 15.89 -9.23 -1.60
N ASP A 61 15.68 -10.16 -2.55
CA ASP A 61 16.01 -9.96 -3.96
C ASP A 61 14.86 -9.29 -4.72
N ASN A 62 13.64 -9.78 -4.57
CA ASN A 62 12.45 -9.19 -5.17
C ASN A 62 11.18 -9.45 -4.34
N ILE A 63 10.22 -8.54 -4.50
CA ILE A 63 8.88 -8.65 -3.92
C ILE A 63 7.90 -8.39 -5.03
N CYS A 64 6.85 -9.21 -5.10
CA CYS A 64 5.71 -8.88 -5.94
C CYS A 64 4.38 -9.02 -5.20
N ILE A 65 3.41 -8.26 -5.69
CA ILE A 65 2.10 -8.07 -5.14
C ILE A 65 1.08 -8.38 -6.24
N SER A 66 0.17 -9.28 -5.92
CA SER A 66 -0.94 -9.68 -6.79
C SER A 66 -2.26 -9.43 -6.09
N TYR A 67 -3.26 -9.02 -6.85
CA TYR A 67 -4.56 -8.59 -6.39
C TYR A 67 -5.63 -9.49 -7.00
N PHE A 68 -6.64 -9.85 -6.21
CA PHE A 68 -7.77 -10.64 -6.67
C PHE A 68 -9.05 -10.03 -6.08
N PRO A 69 -9.93 -9.43 -6.90
CA PRO A 69 -11.15 -8.80 -6.39
C PRO A 69 -12.05 -9.86 -5.74
N LEU A 70 -12.73 -9.48 -4.66
CA LEU A 70 -13.75 -10.32 -4.08
C LEU A 70 -15.01 -10.32 -4.98
N PRO A 71 -15.74 -11.44 -5.05
CA PRO A 71 -16.90 -11.56 -5.93
C PRO A 71 -18.10 -10.73 -5.45
N ASP A 72 -18.18 -10.43 -4.16
CA ASP A 72 -19.27 -9.75 -3.48
C ASP A 72 -19.01 -8.26 -3.22
N ASP A 73 -17.75 -7.82 -3.26
CA ASP A 73 -17.34 -6.43 -3.04
C ASP A 73 -16.31 -5.98 -4.08
N PRO A 74 -16.66 -5.06 -5.00
CA PRO A 74 -15.78 -4.63 -6.09
C PRO A 74 -14.57 -3.79 -5.62
N ASP A 75 -14.61 -3.27 -4.39
CA ASP A 75 -13.56 -2.40 -3.81
C ASP A 75 -12.65 -3.16 -2.84
N THR A 76 -12.96 -4.43 -2.55
CA THR A 76 -12.16 -5.30 -1.68
C THR A 76 -11.45 -6.38 -2.48
N PHE A 77 -10.19 -6.61 -2.13
CA PHE A 77 -9.27 -7.51 -2.82
C PHE A 77 -8.58 -8.45 -1.83
N GLN A 78 -8.48 -9.72 -2.20
CA GLN A 78 -7.47 -10.61 -1.66
C GLN A 78 -6.13 -10.24 -2.29
N ILE A 79 -5.17 -9.88 -1.45
CA ILE A 79 -3.83 -9.48 -1.85
C ILE A 79 -2.86 -10.58 -1.43
N TYR A 80 -1.92 -10.93 -2.29
CA TYR A 80 -0.77 -11.76 -1.93
C TYR A 80 0.51 -10.97 -2.14
N VAL A 81 1.40 -11.03 -1.15
CA VAL A 81 2.75 -10.47 -1.21
C VAL A 81 3.70 -11.64 -1.17
N SER A 82 4.43 -11.87 -2.26
CA SER A 82 5.50 -12.87 -2.33
C SER A 82 6.85 -12.19 -2.26
N ARG A 83 7.73 -12.69 -1.39
CA ARG A 83 9.10 -12.22 -1.25
C ARG A 83 10.05 -13.35 -1.61
N VAL A 84 11.08 -13.03 -2.38
CA VAL A 84 12.19 -13.92 -2.70
C VAL A 84 13.44 -13.34 -2.07
N TYR A 85 14.11 -14.13 -1.25
CA TYR A 85 15.33 -13.74 -0.56
C TYR A 85 16.57 -14.00 -1.44
N CYS A 86 17.66 -13.30 -1.16
CA CYS A 86 18.93 -13.41 -1.88
C CYS A 86 19.54 -14.82 -1.83
N ASP A 87 19.15 -15.66 -0.87
CA ASP A 87 19.56 -17.07 -0.77
C ASP A 87 18.69 -18.03 -1.61
N GLY A 88 17.66 -17.50 -2.30
CA GLY A 88 16.72 -18.25 -3.12
C GLY A 88 15.53 -18.84 -2.36
N SER A 89 15.46 -18.69 -1.03
CA SER A 89 14.26 -19.00 -0.26
C SER A 89 13.15 -17.98 -0.56
N ASN A 90 11.89 -18.33 -0.27
CA ASN A 90 10.76 -17.45 -0.52
C ASN A 90 9.65 -17.63 0.51
N ASP A 91 8.87 -16.57 0.70
CA ASP A 91 7.62 -16.60 1.45
C ASP A 91 6.46 -16.03 0.63
N ILE A 92 5.24 -16.30 1.11
CA ILE A 92 4.01 -15.71 0.59
C ILE A 92 3.13 -15.37 1.78
N THR A 93 2.69 -14.12 1.86
CA THR A 93 1.72 -13.65 2.85
C THR A 93 0.45 -13.18 2.15
N SER A 94 -0.68 -13.37 2.81
CA SER A 94 -1.99 -12.96 2.32
C SER A 94 -2.56 -11.84 3.18
N GLN A 95 -3.21 -10.88 2.54
CA GLN A 95 -3.87 -9.74 3.19
C GLN A 95 -5.21 -9.47 2.52
N ILE A 96 -6.16 -8.88 3.24
CA ILE A 96 -7.35 -8.30 2.64
C ILE A 96 -7.12 -6.80 2.52
N GLY A 97 -7.33 -6.23 1.34
CA GLY A 97 -7.24 -4.81 1.09
C GLY A 97 -8.55 -4.25 0.58
N THR A 98 -9.02 -3.15 1.16
CA THR A 98 -10.22 -2.44 0.71
C THR A 98 -9.82 -1.02 0.30
N GLN A 99 -10.28 -0.59 -0.86
CA GLN A 99 -10.13 0.79 -1.30
C GLN A 99 -11.09 1.68 -0.50
N ILE A 100 -10.56 2.74 0.11
CA ILE A 100 -11.37 3.69 0.91
C ILE A 100 -11.73 4.90 0.05
N GLU A 101 -10.76 5.37 -0.73
CA GLU A 101 -10.88 6.45 -1.70
C GLU A 101 -9.82 6.23 -2.79
N LEU A 102 -9.84 7.03 -3.86
CA LEU A 102 -8.83 6.93 -4.91
C LEU A 102 -7.44 7.22 -4.31
N GLY A 103 -6.47 6.35 -4.61
CA GLY A 103 -5.12 6.44 -4.08
C GLY A 103 -4.96 5.98 -2.63
N VAL A 104 -6.03 5.67 -1.90
CA VAL A 104 -5.94 5.24 -0.49
C VAL A 104 -6.64 3.91 -0.26
N SER A 105 -5.88 2.95 0.25
CA SER A 105 -6.38 1.62 0.58
C SER A 105 -6.02 1.23 2.01
N ARG A 106 -6.88 0.44 2.65
CA ARG A 106 -6.59 -0.15 3.95
C ARG A 106 -6.38 -1.64 3.79
N LYS A 107 -5.25 -2.12 4.28
CA LYS A 107 -4.83 -3.52 4.18
C LYS A 107 -4.71 -4.12 5.57
N ALA A 108 -5.15 -5.35 5.73
CA ALA A 108 -5.13 -6.05 7.00
C ALA A 108 -4.70 -7.51 6.81
N ASN A 109 -3.93 -8.00 7.77
CA ASN A 109 -3.64 -9.41 7.97
C ASN A 109 -3.95 -9.77 9.44
N PRO A 110 -3.80 -11.03 9.87
CA PRO A 110 -4.11 -11.43 11.25
C PRO A 110 -3.30 -10.71 12.35
N TYR A 111 -2.20 -10.05 12.00
CA TYR A 111 -1.26 -9.44 12.96
C TYR A 111 -1.38 -7.92 13.02
N CYS A 112 -1.79 -7.26 11.93
CA CYS A 112 -1.75 -5.81 11.82
C CYS A 112 -2.63 -5.26 10.69
N THR A 113 -2.89 -3.95 10.80
CA THR A 113 -3.65 -3.16 9.84
C THR A 113 -2.84 -1.93 9.45
N VAL A 114 -2.78 -1.65 8.15
CA VAL A 114 -2.06 -0.52 7.57
C VAL A 114 -2.93 0.24 6.58
N THR A 115 -2.63 1.51 6.38
CA THR A 115 -3.19 2.35 5.32
C THR A 115 -2.08 2.67 4.34
N ASP A 116 -2.30 2.33 3.08
CA ASP A 116 -1.40 2.64 1.97
C ASP A 116 -2.00 3.82 1.19
N THR A 117 -1.21 4.87 1.04
CA THR A 117 -1.51 6.05 0.22
C THR A 117 -0.55 6.09 -0.96
N VAL A 118 -1.07 5.98 -2.18
CA VAL A 118 -0.31 6.24 -3.41
C VAL A 118 -0.26 7.76 -3.60
N PHE A 119 0.93 8.35 -3.56
CA PHE A 119 1.06 9.82 -3.48
C PHE A 119 1.98 10.42 -4.55
N GLY A 120 2.59 9.61 -5.41
CA GLY A 120 3.48 10.14 -6.42
C GLY A 120 3.85 9.14 -7.52
N TYR A 121 4.47 9.67 -8.57
CA TYR A 121 4.98 8.91 -9.69
C TYR A 121 6.38 9.42 -10.06
N ALA A 122 7.41 8.60 -9.87
CA ALA A 122 8.81 8.96 -10.11
C ALA A 122 9.23 8.81 -11.58
N GLY A 123 8.33 8.39 -12.47
CA GLY A 123 8.73 7.90 -13.79
C GLY A 123 9.26 6.47 -13.71
N CYS A 124 9.90 5.99 -14.77
CA CYS A 124 10.40 4.61 -14.89
C CYS A 124 9.33 3.51 -14.70
N ASP A 125 8.05 3.86 -14.74
CA ASP A 125 6.92 3.01 -14.32
C ASP A 125 6.83 2.76 -12.81
N THR A 126 7.26 3.71 -11.98
CA THR A 126 7.27 3.56 -10.51
C THR A 126 6.37 4.57 -9.82
N TYR A 127 5.35 4.05 -9.13
CA TYR A 127 4.51 4.79 -8.20
C TYR A 127 5.06 4.73 -6.79
N LEU A 128 4.88 5.79 -6.02
CA LEU A 128 5.29 5.87 -4.62
C LEU A 128 4.09 5.61 -3.72
N VAL A 129 4.30 4.73 -2.73
CA VAL A 129 3.31 4.38 -1.74
C VAL A 129 3.86 4.72 -0.36
N TYR A 130 3.12 5.52 0.40
CA TYR A 130 3.36 5.76 1.81
C TYR A 130 2.49 4.78 2.62
N ARG A 131 3.11 4.03 3.52
CA ARG A 131 2.42 3.12 4.43
C ARG A 131 2.41 3.66 5.86
N CYS A 132 1.20 3.85 6.37
CA CYS A 132 0.91 4.19 7.75
C CYS A 132 0.42 2.95 8.50
N GLU A 133 1.01 2.65 9.66
CA GLU A 133 0.51 1.60 10.53
C GLU A 133 -0.66 2.09 11.37
N ASN A 134 -1.79 1.37 11.33
CA ASN A 134 -2.97 1.71 12.12
C ASN A 134 -3.10 0.86 13.38
N TYR A 135 -2.65 -0.40 13.34
CA TYR A 135 -2.71 -1.33 14.45
C TYR A 135 -1.71 -2.48 14.28
N GLY A 136 -1.18 -2.99 15.39
CA GLY A 136 -0.27 -4.13 15.42
C GLY A 136 1.18 -3.71 15.28
N ASN A 137 2.01 -4.60 14.74
CA ASN A 137 3.38 -4.28 14.34
C ASN A 137 3.66 -5.00 13.01
N CYS A 138 3.47 -4.26 11.93
CA CYS A 138 3.60 -4.65 10.53
C CYS A 138 4.92 -4.15 9.92
N MET A 139 5.61 -3.24 10.60
CA MET A 139 6.78 -2.52 10.11
C MET A 139 7.92 -2.65 11.10
N SER A 140 9.16 -2.79 10.64
CA SER A 140 10.31 -2.89 11.54
C SER A 140 10.37 -1.71 12.51
N ASP A 141 10.60 -2.00 13.80
CA ASP A 141 10.68 -1.00 14.86
C ASP A 141 11.65 0.13 14.48
N GLY A 142 11.19 1.38 14.54
CA GLY A 142 12.02 2.57 14.31
C GLY A 142 11.93 3.22 12.92
N VAL A 143 11.08 2.72 12.03
CA VAL A 143 10.78 3.38 10.74
C VAL A 143 9.66 4.42 10.93
N SER A 144 10.00 5.72 10.94
CA SER A 144 9.03 6.82 11.13
C SER A 144 8.10 7.02 9.94
N ALA A 145 8.55 6.67 8.73
CA ALA A 145 7.77 6.66 7.50
C ALA A 145 8.19 5.47 6.64
N ASN A 146 7.23 4.71 6.10
CA ASN A 146 7.52 3.59 5.20
C ASN A 146 7.08 3.94 3.78
N VAL A 147 7.95 4.66 3.08
CA VAL A 147 7.80 4.90 1.64
C VAL A 147 8.45 3.78 0.84
N TYR A 148 7.71 3.22 -0.12
CA TYR A 148 8.22 2.21 -1.06
C TYR A 148 7.69 2.48 -2.47
N GLY A 149 8.40 1.92 -3.46
CA GLY A 149 8.03 2.07 -4.88
C GLY A 149 7.37 0.82 -5.43
N VAL A 150 6.36 0.96 -6.28
CA VAL A 150 5.70 -0.15 -6.99
C VAL A 150 5.69 0.08 -8.50
N SER A 151 5.91 -0.98 -9.28
CA SER A 151 5.96 -0.95 -10.75
C SER A 151 5.36 -2.20 -11.37
N ALA A 152 4.79 -2.14 -12.57
CA ALA A 152 4.40 -3.34 -13.32
C ALA A 152 5.61 -4.07 -13.92
N LEU A 153 6.80 -3.45 -13.89
CA LEU A 153 8.02 -3.99 -14.47
C LEU A 153 8.92 -4.59 -13.38
N CYS A 154 9.24 -5.89 -13.53
CA CYS A 154 10.21 -6.60 -12.70
C CYS A 154 11.66 -6.19 -13.06
N ARG A 155 12.03 -4.94 -12.75
CA ARG A 155 13.40 -4.42 -12.89
C ARG A 155 13.73 -3.45 -11.76
N ALA A 156 15.01 -3.37 -11.42
CA ALA A 156 15.50 -2.33 -10.53
C ALA A 156 15.21 -0.92 -11.08
N ILE A 157 14.86 0.01 -10.20
CA ILE A 157 14.61 1.41 -10.57
C ILE A 157 15.92 2.07 -11.05
N GLY A 158 15.81 2.89 -12.09
CA GLY A 158 16.96 3.62 -12.66
C GLY A 158 17.38 4.81 -11.78
N LEU A 159 18.68 5.15 -11.83
CA LEU A 159 19.26 6.25 -11.04
C LEU A 159 18.55 7.59 -11.24
N SER A 160 18.13 7.91 -12.48
CA SER A 160 17.42 9.16 -12.76
C SER A 160 16.07 9.26 -12.04
N CYS A 161 15.39 8.14 -11.83
CA CYS A 161 14.09 8.10 -11.16
C CYS A 161 14.24 8.10 -9.63
N LEU A 162 15.39 7.65 -9.09
CA LEU A 162 15.67 7.76 -7.65
C LEU A 162 15.76 9.22 -7.18
N HIS A 163 16.38 10.11 -7.95
CA HIS A 163 16.38 11.54 -7.62
C HIS A 163 14.97 12.13 -7.60
N LYS A 164 14.09 11.66 -8.51
CA LYS A 164 12.68 12.08 -8.49
C LYS A 164 11.92 11.53 -7.29
N VAL A 165 12.27 10.33 -6.80
CA VAL A 165 11.74 9.80 -5.53
C VAL A 165 12.11 10.72 -4.38
N GLU A 166 13.39 11.10 -4.25
CA GLU A 166 13.87 12.00 -3.19
C GLU A 166 13.16 13.35 -3.23
N GLU A 167 13.00 13.93 -4.44
CA GLU A 167 12.26 15.17 -4.66
C GLU A 167 10.79 15.05 -4.19
N ILE A 168 10.07 14.02 -4.63
CA ILE A 168 8.66 13.82 -4.25
C ILE A 168 8.50 13.60 -2.74
N VAL A 169 9.38 12.82 -2.12
CA VAL A 169 9.36 12.57 -0.67
C VAL A 169 9.58 13.87 0.10
N SER A 170 10.55 14.70 -0.33
CA SER A 170 10.82 16.00 0.29
C SER A 170 9.68 17.00 0.08
N GLU A 171 9.05 17.03 -1.10
CA GLU A 171 7.93 17.93 -1.41
C GLU A 171 6.68 17.62 -0.57
N ASN A 172 6.52 16.37 -0.14
CA ASN A 172 5.42 15.92 0.72
C ASN A 172 5.73 16.00 2.22
N GLU A 173 6.81 16.68 2.61
CA GLU A 173 7.22 16.87 4.02
C GLU A 173 7.40 15.55 4.80
N LEU A 174 7.69 14.45 4.10
CA LEU A 174 7.94 13.15 4.72
C LEU A 174 9.35 13.11 5.32
N PRO A 175 9.56 12.37 6.43
CA PRO A 175 10.88 12.18 7.02
C PRO A 175 11.88 11.64 6.00
N GLU A 176 13.10 12.17 6.02
CA GLU A 176 14.19 11.65 5.21
C GLU A 176 14.52 10.21 5.62
N GLN A 177 14.65 9.32 4.63
CA GLN A 177 14.89 7.90 4.83
C GLN A 177 15.84 7.36 3.76
N GLU A 178 16.79 6.51 4.16
CA GLU A 178 17.63 5.80 3.18
C GLU A 178 16.82 4.71 2.49
N PHE A 179 16.95 4.60 1.17
CA PHE A 179 16.28 3.58 0.37
C PHE A 179 17.23 2.45 -0.03
N TYR A 180 16.70 1.23 -0.06
CA TYR A 180 17.32 0.07 -0.67
C TYR A 180 16.57 -0.28 -1.97
N VAL A 181 17.31 -0.37 -3.08
CA VAL A 181 16.77 -0.79 -4.38
C VAL A 181 16.85 -2.31 -4.47
N PHE A 182 15.71 -2.95 -4.72
CA PHE A 182 15.66 -4.40 -4.85
C PHE A 182 16.39 -4.87 -6.12
N PRO A 183 17.29 -5.87 -6.03
CA PRO A 183 18.11 -6.32 -7.16
C PRO A 183 17.32 -6.92 -8.32
N MET A 184 16.22 -7.64 -8.04
CA MET A 184 15.40 -8.37 -9.01
C MET A 184 16.19 -9.32 -9.92
N LYS A 185 17.12 -10.09 -9.36
CA LYS A 185 17.98 -11.02 -10.13
C LYS A 185 17.43 -12.43 -10.16
N LEU A 186 16.69 -12.84 -9.13
CA LEU A 186 16.13 -14.17 -9.00
C LEU A 186 14.74 -14.25 -9.64
N PRO A 187 14.29 -15.45 -10.07
CA PRO A 187 12.92 -15.62 -10.54
C PRO A 187 11.90 -15.22 -9.48
N ASN A 188 10.94 -14.37 -9.84
CA ASN A 188 9.85 -14.00 -8.95
C ASN A 188 8.92 -15.21 -8.68
N ARG A 189 8.16 -15.13 -7.57
CA ARG A 189 7.25 -16.17 -7.10
C ARG A 189 5.81 -15.67 -6.95
N CYS A 190 5.40 -14.76 -7.83
CA CYS A 190 4.09 -14.12 -7.76
C CYS A 190 2.94 -15.13 -7.85
N VAL A 191 1.90 -14.87 -7.07
CA VAL A 191 0.67 -15.66 -7.12
C VAL A 191 -0.16 -15.18 -8.31
N ASN A 192 -0.26 -16.00 -9.35
CA ASN A 192 -0.96 -15.63 -10.59
C ASN A 192 -2.42 -16.10 -10.62
N GLN A 193 -2.85 -16.87 -9.62
CA GLN A 193 -4.21 -17.38 -9.48
C GLN A 193 -4.58 -17.36 -8.00
N GLN A 194 -5.82 -16.97 -7.70
CA GLN A 194 -6.33 -17.04 -6.33
C GLN A 194 -6.23 -18.48 -5.83
N LEU A 195 -5.55 -18.69 -4.71
CA LEU A 195 -5.43 -20.00 -4.08
C LEU A 195 -6.75 -20.33 -3.39
N CYS A 196 -7.74 -20.77 -4.19
CA CYS A 196 -8.98 -21.34 -3.71
C CYS A 196 -8.74 -22.76 -3.19
N LEU A 197 -7.88 -22.93 -2.19
CA LEU A 197 -7.92 -24.14 -1.38
C LEU A 197 -9.15 -24.01 -0.50
N GLN A 198 -10.31 -24.44 -1.02
CA GLN A 198 -11.39 -24.82 -0.11
C GLN A 198 -10.76 -25.80 0.87
N PRO A 199 -10.81 -25.57 2.20
CA PRO A 199 -10.49 -26.64 3.14
C PRO A 199 -11.35 -27.83 2.72
N PRO A 200 -10.83 -29.08 2.73
CA PRO A 200 -11.65 -30.24 2.43
C PRO A 200 -12.87 -30.16 3.34
N ASN A 201 -14.00 -29.76 2.78
CA ASN A 201 -15.16 -29.34 3.55
C ASN A 201 -15.96 -30.60 3.84
N PRO A 202 -15.95 -31.12 5.09
CA PRO A 202 -16.70 -32.33 5.38
C PRO A 202 -18.21 -32.11 5.39
N PHE A 203 -18.68 -30.85 5.29
CA PHE A 203 -20.08 -30.49 5.48
C PHE A 203 -20.91 -30.34 4.19
N PHE A 204 -20.30 -30.16 3.01
CA PHE A 204 -21.04 -30.07 1.74
C PHE A 204 -21.30 -31.43 1.05
N ASN A 205 -20.65 -32.50 1.50
CA ASN A 205 -20.90 -33.86 0.98
C ASN A 205 -22.14 -34.54 1.59
N ALA A 206 -22.92 -33.82 2.41
CA ALA A 206 -24.14 -34.32 3.02
C ALA A 206 -25.34 -33.43 2.67
N LEU A 207 -25.64 -33.29 1.38
CA LEU A 207 -27.03 -33.02 1.00
C LEU A 207 -27.79 -34.35 1.13
N PRO A 208 -28.78 -34.47 2.03
CA PRO A 208 -29.62 -35.67 2.05
C PRO A 208 -30.30 -35.77 0.70
N GLY A 209 -30.15 -36.92 0.05
CA GLY A 209 -30.65 -37.17 -1.29
C GLY A 209 -32.09 -36.70 -1.42
N VAL A 210 -32.31 -35.75 -2.32
CA VAL A 210 -33.65 -35.49 -2.85
C VAL A 210 -34.05 -36.78 -3.56
N ALA A 211 -34.78 -37.64 -2.86
CA ALA A 211 -35.47 -38.76 -3.46
C ALA A 211 -36.50 -38.16 -4.41
N LEU A 212 -36.18 -38.17 -5.71
CA LEU A 212 -37.18 -38.04 -6.75
C LEU A 212 -38.06 -39.30 -6.68
N ILE A 213 -39.26 -39.14 -6.14
CA ILE A 213 -40.42 -40.00 -6.40
C ILE A 213 -41.43 -39.12 -7.14
#